data_AF-A0A7K0PCH2-F1
#
_entry.id   AF-A0A7K0PCH2-F1
#
_cell.length_a   1.000
_cell.length_b   1.000
_cell.length_c   1.000
_cell.angle_alpha   90.00
_cell.angle_beta   90.00
_cell.angle_gamma   90.00
#
_symmetry.space_group_name_H-M   'P 1'
#
loop_
_entity.id
_entity.type
_entity.pdbx_description
1 polymer ?
#
loop_
_entity_poly.entity_id
_entity_poly.type
_entity_poly.pdbx_seq_one_letter_code
_entity_poly.pdbx_strand_id
1 'polypeptide(L)'
;MLLEATAIGDGMDSGRAKRRAQVTDSVEAIASPDFGLILSIEQEGAELPRMGYVRKRVAQWLATLDWEHERPLAEKNANHELLPQHLDKADDWRFSFRAWPRMQAHRGERAPTVVAGPSDGGVFDHGGRLKHALEKKAKKYGATAEPIVIAVALSGMAIGREDVATALFGPTIGVAQPDGNVRTSDRRGDGLWSSSGSPRNTQIAGVLVFGEDLQPWSITRQSPELWLHPEPDTPIPEVPWDQVRLIGAAVVHKRGTFDPSGLFDLPGWPDTRPHGDWPGNPFEEQP
;
A
#
# COMPACT_ATOMS: atom_id res chain seq x y z
N MET A 1 26.48 -1.76 -12.72
CA MET A 1 25.15 -1.52 -12.11
C MET A 1 25.26 -1.97 -10.68
N LEU A 2 24.95 -1.08 -9.73
CA LEU A 2 24.97 -1.40 -8.31
C LEU A 2 23.54 -1.70 -7.84
N LEU A 3 23.36 -2.86 -7.20
CA LEU A 3 22.07 -3.33 -6.69
C LEU A 3 22.12 -3.43 -5.16
N GLU A 4 21.28 -2.68 -4.45
CA GLU A 4 21.09 -2.85 -2.99
C GLU A 4 19.68 -3.33 -2.70
N ALA A 5 19.55 -4.35 -1.84
CA ALA A 5 18.27 -4.91 -1.44
C ALA A 5 17.83 -4.45 -0.04
N THR A 6 16.53 -4.25 0.13
CA THR A 6 15.89 -3.99 1.42
C THR A 6 14.52 -4.66 1.48
N ALA A 7 14.17 -5.22 2.63
CA ALA A 7 12.80 -5.66 2.90
C ALA A 7 12.07 -4.53 3.64
N ILE A 8 10.83 -4.28 3.24
CA ILE A 8 9.92 -3.36 3.93
C ILE A 8 8.70 -4.19 4.31
N GLY A 9 8.50 -4.36 5.60
CA GLY A 9 7.39 -5.13 6.18
C GLY A 9 7.20 -4.70 7.63
N ASP A 10 6.05 -5.01 8.20
CA ASP A 10 5.82 -4.80 9.61
C ASP A 10 6.79 -5.68 10.41
N GLY A 11 7.60 -5.07 11.28
CA GLY A 11 8.51 -5.80 12.16
C GLY A 11 7.74 -6.84 12.97
N MET A 12 8.29 -8.05 13.08
CA MET A 12 7.66 -9.21 13.74
C MET A 12 7.29 -8.92 15.20
N ASP A 13 6.04 -8.55 15.42
CA ASP A 13 5.26 -8.85 16.61
C ASP A 13 3.93 -9.47 16.12
N SER A 14 3.99 -10.74 15.74
CA SER A 14 2.90 -11.45 15.04
C SER A 14 1.57 -11.44 15.82
N GLY A 15 1.64 -11.38 17.15
CA GLY A 15 0.48 -11.20 18.01
C GLY A 15 -0.18 -9.84 17.85
N ARG A 16 0.62 -8.77 17.73
CA ARG A 16 0.13 -7.40 17.49
C ARG A 16 -0.53 -7.26 16.14
N ALA A 17 0.14 -7.71 15.07
CA ALA A 17 -0.39 -7.66 13.71
C ALA A 17 -1.72 -8.43 13.61
N LYS A 18 -1.81 -9.61 14.23
CA LYS A 18 -3.05 -10.39 14.30
C LYS A 18 -4.19 -9.66 15.03
N ARG A 19 -3.89 -8.98 16.15
CA ARG A 19 -4.90 -8.18 16.87
C ARG A 19 -5.41 -7.01 16.01
N ARG A 20 -4.52 -6.30 15.31
CA ARG A 20 -4.91 -5.20 14.40
C ARG A 20 -5.78 -5.69 13.25
N ALA A 21 -5.40 -6.79 12.60
CA ALA A 21 -6.21 -7.38 11.53
C ALA A 21 -7.63 -7.71 12.02
N GLN A 22 -7.76 -8.35 13.18
CA GLN A 22 -9.06 -8.68 13.76
C GLN A 22 -9.90 -7.46 14.16
N VAL A 23 -9.26 -6.35 14.56
CA VAL A 23 -9.95 -5.08 14.79
C VAL A 23 -10.47 -4.51 13.47
N THR A 24 -9.64 -4.47 12.42
CA THR A 24 -10.01 -3.98 11.10
C THR A 24 -11.17 -4.80 10.52
N ASP A 25 -11.05 -6.12 10.49
CA ASP A 25 -12.09 -7.05 10.02
C ASP A 25 -13.42 -6.82 10.76
N SER A 26 -13.34 -6.57 12.07
CA SER A 26 -14.54 -6.29 12.85
C SER A 26 -15.17 -4.94 12.49
N VAL A 27 -14.38 -3.91 12.16
CA VAL A 27 -14.92 -2.60 11.79
C VAL A 27 -15.51 -2.63 10.37
N GLU A 28 -14.93 -3.41 9.45
CA GLU A 28 -15.49 -3.63 8.12
C GLU A 28 -16.91 -4.22 8.16
N ALA A 29 -17.22 -5.02 9.18
CA ALA A 29 -18.54 -5.60 9.38
C ALA A 29 -19.62 -4.59 9.82
N ILE A 30 -19.29 -3.32 10.09
CA ILE A 30 -20.26 -2.28 10.42
C ILE A 30 -20.99 -1.87 9.14
N ALA A 31 -22.29 -2.10 9.04
CA ALA A 31 -23.05 -1.66 7.88
C ALA A 31 -23.35 -0.16 7.96
N SER A 32 -22.99 0.60 6.92
CA SER A 32 -23.41 1.99 6.75
C SER A 32 -23.67 2.28 5.27
N PRO A 33 -24.92 2.61 4.89
CA PRO A 33 -25.29 2.83 3.49
C PRO A 33 -24.73 4.14 2.93
N ASP A 34 -24.44 5.11 3.80
CA ASP A 34 -24.12 6.48 3.40
C ASP A 34 -22.65 6.84 3.65
N PHE A 35 -21.97 6.14 4.56
CA PHE A 35 -20.62 6.51 4.98
C PHE A 35 -19.66 5.32 4.96
N GLY A 36 -18.44 5.57 4.50
CA GLY A 36 -17.27 4.79 4.87
C GLY A 36 -16.64 5.33 6.16
N LEU A 37 -15.69 4.58 6.70
CA LEU A 37 -14.97 4.85 7.93
C LEU A 37 -13.47 4.90 7.66
N ILE A 38 -12.84 5.96 8.15
CA ILE A 38 -11.39 6.01 8.35
C ILE A 38 -11.16 5.65 9.80
N LEU A 39 -10.41 4.57 10.04
CA LEU A 39 -10.08 4.05 11.36
C LEU A 39 -8.64 4.38 11.71
N SER A 40 -8.43 5.04 12.85
CA SER A 40 -7.12 5.20 13.49
C SER A 40 -7.14 4.49 14.85
N ILE A 41 -6.08 3.72 15.16
CA ILE A 41 -5.86 3.22 16.52
C ILE A 41 -4.90 4.20 17.21
N GLU A 42 -5.44 4.97 18.15
CA GLU A 42 -4.68 5.95 18.94
C GLU A 42 -3.92 5.27 20.08
N GLN A 43 -4.42 4.14 20.57
CA GLN A 43 -3.79 3.33 21.60
C GLN A 43 -4.17 1.86 21.41
N GLU A 44 -3.17 0.99 21.37
CA GLU A 44 -3.36 -0.47 21.37
C GLU A 44 -3.34 -1.02 22.80
N GLY A 45 -4.26 -1.94 23.09
CA GLY A 45 -4.25 -2.74 24.30
C GLY A 45 -3.50 -4.07 24.14
N ALA A 46 -3.17 -4.71 25.26
CA ALA A 46 -2.46 -5.99 25.28
C ALA A 46 -3.30 -7.15 24.72
N GLU A 47 -4.62 -7.11 24.93
CA GLU A 47 -5.60 -8.11 24.47
C GLU A 47 -6.64 -7.48 23.56
N LEU A 48 -7.32 -8.27 22.73
CA LEU A 48 -8.39 -7.76 21.87
C LEU A 48 -9.56 -7.25 22.71
N PRO A 49 -10.08 -6.05 22.40
CA PRO A 49 -11.23 -5.52 23.09
C PRO A 49 -12.49 -6.20 22.61
N ARG A 50 -13.58 -6.07 23.38
CA ARG A 50 -14.90 -6.58 22.99
C ARG A 50 -15.51 -5.77 21.84
N MET A 51 -15.11 -6.07 20.61
CA MET A 51 -15.48 -5.32 19.40
C MET A 51 -16.99 -5.22 19.13
N GLY A 52 -17.81 -6.13 19.68
CA GLY A 52 -19.27 -6.03 19.58
C GLY A 52 -19.83 -4.69 20.10
N TYR A 53 -19.26 -4.15 21.18
CA TYR A 53 -19.70 -2.86 21.73
C TYR A 53 -19.21 -1.68 20.89
N VAL A 54 -17.97 -1.73 20.40
CA VAL A 54 -17.40 -0.71 19.50
C VAL A 54 -18.25 -0.59 18.24
N ARG A 55 -18.54 -1.72 17.57
CA ARG A 55 -19.39 -1.74 16.38
C ARG A 55 -20.75 -1.10 16.62
N LYS A 56 -21.41 -1.43 17.74
CA LYS A 56 -22.72 -0.90 18.07
C LYS A 56 -22.70 0.62 18.26
N ARG A 57 -21.72 1.15 18.97
CA ARG A 57 -21.60 2.60 19.22
C ARG A 57 -21.25 3.37 17.94
N VAL A 58 -20.31 2.86 17.15
CA VAL A 58 -19.93 3.46 15.86
C VAL A 58 -21.11 3.43 14.90
N ALA A 59 -21.87 2.33 14.82
CA ALA A 59 -23.08 2.26 14.00
C ALA A 59 -24.15 3.27 14.46
N GLN A 60 -24.34 3.42 15.78
CA GLN A 60 -25.27 4.41 16.33
C GLN A 60 -24.84 5.84 16.00
N TRP A 61 -23.54 6.14 16.07
CA TRP A 61 -23.00 7.43 15.68
C TRP A 61 -23.15 7.70 14.18
N LEU A 62 -22.85 6.73 13.31
CA LEU A 62 -23.06 6.88 11.88
C LEU A 62 -24.52 7.17 11.53
N ALA A 63 -25.47 6.57 12.26
CA ALA A 63 -26.89 6.82 12.10
C ALA A 63 -27.33 8.25 12.51
N THR A 64 -26.49 9.02 13.20
CA THR A 64 -26.78 10.43 13.52
C THR A 64 -26.30 11.41 12.45
N LEU A 65 -25.51 10.97 11.48
CA LEU A 65 -24.93 11.83 10.45
C LEU A 65 -25.88 12.02 9.27
N ASP A 66 -25.89 13.23 8.71
CA ASP A 66 -26.66 13.55 7.50
C ASP A 66 -25.72 13.64 6.29
N TRP A 67 -25.85 12.70 5.36
CA TRP A 67 -25.01 12.63 4.17
C TRP A 67 -25.03 13.92 3.33
N GLU A 68 -26.18 14.56 3.19
CA GLU A 68 -26.32 15.80 2.39
C GLU A 68 -25.56 16.96 3.04
N HIS A 69 -25.51 16.96 4.37
CA HIS A 69 -24.77 17.97 5.13
C HIS A 69 -23.25 17.73 5.10
N GLU A 70 -22.82 16.47 5.22
CA GLU A 70 -21.41 16.12 5.38
C GLU A 70 -20.62 16.05 4.06
N ARG A 71 -21.26 15.68 2.93
CA ARG A 71 -20.58 15.58 1.63
C ARG A 71 -19.84 16.86 1.22
N PRO A 72 -20.45 18.07 1.26
CA PRO A 72 -19.76 19.29 0.85
C PRO A 72 -18.54 19.65 1.71
N LEU A 73 -18.50 19.19 2.96
CA LEU A 73 -17.36 19.36 3.86
C LEU A 73 -16.21 18.44 3.48
N ALA A 74 -16.52 17.19 3.10
CA ALA A 74 -15.54 16.23 2.61
C ALA A 74 -14.88 16.68 1.29
N GLU A 75 -15.66 17.22 0.35
CA GLU A 75 -15.16 17.69 -0.96
C GLU A 75 -14.16 18.86 -0.84
N LYS A 76 -14.29 19.68 0.20
CA LYS A 76 -13.42 20.85 0.44
C LYS A 76 -12.17 20.53 1.25
N ASN A 77 -12.01 19.28 1.68
CA ASN A 77 -11.09 18.93 2.76
C ASN A 77 -10.09 17.84 2.34
N ALA A 78 -8.97 18.27 1.77
CA ALA A 78 -7.89 17.38 1.33
C ALA A 78 -7.25 16.56 2.47
N ASN A 79 -7.35 17.02 3.73
CA ASN A 79 -6.66 16.41 4.88
C ASN A 79 -7.60 15.70 5.86
N HIS A 80 -8.88 15.53 5.51
CA HIS A 80 -9.88 14.78 6.30
C HIS A 80 -10.19 15.38 7.68
N GLU A 81 -9.68 16.56 8.05
CA GLU A 81 -9.84 17.20 9.38
C GLU A 81 -11.26 17.69 9.70
N LEU A 82 -11.98 18.17 8.68
CA LEU A 82 -13.37 18.61 8.76
C LEU A 82 -14.41 17.48 8.72
N LEU A 83 -13.98 16.20 8.64
CA LEU A 83 -14.92 15.09 8.66
C LEU A 83 -15.45 14.86 10.08
N PRO A 84 -16.71 14.42 10.23
CA PRO A 84 -17.24 14.00 11.52
C PRO A 84 -16.33 12.95 12.16
N GLN A 85 -15.96 13.19 13.40
CA GLN A 85 -15.07 12.32 14.17
C GLN A 85 -15.82 11.71 15.36
N HIS A 86 -15.58 10.43 15.59
CA HIS A 86 -15.97 9.74 16.80
C HIS A 86 -14.76 9.12 17.48
N LEU A 87 -14.57 9.43 18.75
CA LEU A 87 -13.56 8.81 19.59
C LEU A 87 -14.24 7.73 20.42
N ASP A 88 -13.66 6.53 20.40
CA ASP A 88 -14.16 5.42 21.19
C ASP A 88 -13.05 4.82 22.04
N LYS A 89 -13.45 4.24 23.17
CA LYS A 89 -12.57 3.50 24.07
C LYS A 89 -13.20 2.15 24.41
N ALA A 90 -12.39 1.10 24.32
CA ALA A 90 -12.77 -0.23 24.78
C ALA A 90 -11.55 -0.88 25.44
N ASP A 91 -11.70 -1.20 26.72
CA ASP A 91 -10.59 -1.71 27.54
C ASP A 91 -9.37 -0.75 27.46
N ASP A 92 -8.19 -1.26 27.12
CA ASP A 92 -6.96 -0.46 26.94
C ASP A 92 -6.82 0.14 25.52
N TRP A 93 -7.81 -0.08 24.65
CA TRP A 93 -7.80 0.45 23.29
C TRP A 93 -8.46 1.81 23.19
N ARG A 94 -7.87 2.68 22.36
CA ARG A 94 -8.48 3.94 21.93
C ARG A 94 -8.51 4.01 20.41
N PHE A 95 -9.65 4.41 19.89
CA PHE A 95 -9.90 4.50 18.47
C PHE A 95 -10.34 5.92 18.11
N SER A 96 -9.96 6.36 16.92
CA SER A 96 -10.63 7.44 16.22
C SER A 96 -11.27 6.90 14.95
N PHE A 97 -12.53 7.23 14.75
CA PHE A 97 -13.27 6.98 13.53
C PHE A 97 -13.58 8.32 12.87
N ARG A 98 -13.39 8.43 11.56
CA ARG A 98 -13.94 9.54 10.77
C ARG A 98 -14.87 9.02 9.70
N ALA A 99 -16.01 9.68 9.53
CA ALA A 99 -17.00 9.31 8.54
C ALA A 99 -16.68 9.96 7.19
N TRP A 100 -16.45 9.14 6.17
CA TRP A 100 -16.26 9.60 4.79
C TRP A 100 -17.57 9.40 4.01
N PRO A 101 -18.24 10.48 3.54
CA PRO A 101 -19.45 10.35 2.75
C PRO A 101 -19.21 9.53 1.49
N ARG A 102 -20.03 8.51 1.24
CA ARG A 102 -19.95 7.73 -0.01
C ARG A 102 -20.36 8.60 -1.19
N MET A 103 -19.84 8.32 -2.38
CA MET A 103 -20.34 8.95 -3.59
C MET A 103 -21.82 8.61 -3.79
N GLN A 104 -22.59 9.55 -4.35
CA GLN A 104 -24.04 9.39 -4.53
C GLN A 104 -24.42 8.11 -5.27
N ALA A 105 -23.64 7.73 -6.28
CA ALA A 105 -23.85 6.51 -7.08
C ALA A 105 -23.64 5.20 -6.30
N HIS A 106 -22.92 5.24 -5.18
CA HIS A 106 -22.55 4.08 -4.37
C HIS A 106 -23.26 4.04 -3.02
N ARG A 107 -24.26 4.91 -2.81
CA ARG A 107 -25.10 4.88 -1.60
C ARG A 107 -25.95 3.62 -1.58
N GLY A 108 -26.08 3.01 -0.41
CA GLY A 108 -26.86 1.78 -0.22
C GLY A 108 -26.17 0.49 -0.69
N GLU A 109 -25.01 0.58 -1.34
CA GLU A 109 -24.21 -0.59 -1.70
C GLU A 109 -23.53 -1.20 -0.45
N ARG A 110 -23.46 -2.52 -0.42
CA ARG A 110 -22.77 -3.27 0.64
C ARG A 110 -21.27 -3.36 0.31
N ALA A 111 -20.60 -2.22 0.33
CA ALA A 111 -19.16 -2.11 0.14
C ALA A 111 -18.41 -2.16 1.49
N PRO A 112 -17.11 -2.48 1.52
CA PRO A 112 -16.30 -2.43 2.74
C PRO A 112 -16.46 -1.07 3.43
N THR A 113 -16.64 -1.10 4.75
CA THR A 113 -16.88 0.11 5.53
C THR A 113 -15.58 0.80 5.90
N VAL A 114 -14.47 0.09 6.02
CA VAL A 114 -13.16 0.73 6.24
C VAL A 114 -12.61 1.20 4.89
N VAL A 115 -12.43 2.51 4.75
CA VAL A 115 -11.83 3.18 3.57
C VAL A 115 -10.34 3.42 3.79
N ALA A 116 -9.92 3.51 5.06
CA ALA A 116 -8.51 3.52 5.49
C ALA A 116 -8.42 2.96 6.93
N GLY A 117 -7.51 2.02 7.16
CA GLY A 117 -7.34 1.33 8.44
C GLY A 117 -6.31 1.97 9.40
N PRO A 118 -6.10 1.33 10.56
CA PRO A 118 -5.30 1.92 11.61
C PRO A 118 -3.81 1.74 11.39
N SER A 119 -3.14 2.87 11.20
CA SER A 119 -1.69 3.00 11.23
C SER A 119 -1.31 3.84 12.46
N ASP A 120 -0.13 3.60 13.05
CA ASP A 120 0.34 4.32 14.24
C ASP A 120 0.32 5.84 13.96
N GLY A 121 -0.76 6.52 14.36
CA GLY A 121 -0.94 7.96 14.19
C GLY A 121 -1.05 8.49 12.75
N GLY A 122 -1.55 7.73 11.78
CA GLY A 122 -1.75 8.27 10.42
C GLY A 122 -2.67 7.44 9.54
N VAL A 123 -3.40 8.12 8.65
CA VAL A 123 -4.05 7.49 7.48
C VAL A 123 -3.00 6.66 6.72
N PHE A 124 -3.37 5.49 6.20
CA PHE A 124 -2.47 4.62 5.42
C PHE A 124 -1.95 5.32 4.16
N ASP A 125 -0.87 6.08 4.32
CA ASP A 125 -0.02 6.54 3.24
C ASP A 125 1.03 5.45 2.97
N HIS A 126 0.56 4.32 2.42
CA HIS A 126 1.43 3.21 2.00
C HIS A 126 2.52 3.71 1.04
N GLY A 127 2.12 4.58 0.10
CA GLY A 127 3.03 5.31 -0.78
C GLY A 127 4.06 6.14 0.00
N GLY A 128 3.65 6.87 1.03
CA GLY A 128 4.52 7.68 1.88
C GLY A 128 5.50 6.87 2.71
N ARG A 129 5.08 5.73 3.28
CA ARG A 129 5.99 4.81 3.99
C ARG A 129 7.06 4.24 3.07
N LEU A 130 6.65 3.78 1.89
CA LEU A 130 7.57 3.29 0.87
C LEU A 130 8.52 4.41 0.42
N LYS A 131 8.00 5.59 0.12
CA LYS A 131 8.78 6.79 -0.22
C LYS A 131 9.80 7.11 0.86
N HIS A 132 9.41 7.16 2.13
CA HIS A 132 10.32 7.48 3.23
C HIS A 132 11.46 6.46 3.37
N ALA A 133 11.15 5.17 3.26
CA ALA A 133 12.17 4.11 3.29
C ALA A 133 13.14 4.22 2.12
N LEU A 134 12.63 4.50 0.91
CA LEU A 134 13.42 4.73 -0.28
C LEU A 134 14.28 6.00 -0.15
N GLU A 135 13.74 7.11 0.36
CA GLU A 135 14.50 8.34 0.61
C GLU A 135 15.66 8.13 1.57
N LYS A 136 15.44 7.34 2.64
CA LYS A 136 16.49 6.99 3.60
C LYS A 136 17.63 6.20 2.95
N LYS A 137 17.31 5.32 1.98
CA LYS A 137 18.32 4.60 1.18
C LYS A 137 19.00 5.53 0.18
N ALA A 138 18.23 6.34 -0.55
CA ALA A 138 18.71 7.31 -1.53
C ALA A 138 19.78 8.24 -0.96
N LYS A 139 19.57 8.74 0.26
CA LYS A 139 20.52 9.62 0.97
C LYS A 139 21.87 8.98 1.27
N LYS A 140 22.00 7.65 1.24
CA LYS A 140 23.27 6.97 1.47
C LYS A 140 24.19 6.97 0.26
N TYR A 141 23.64 7.20 -0.92
CA TYR A 141 24.42 7.20 -2.15
C TYR A 141 24.74 8.64 -2.56
N GLY A 142 26.03 8.89 -2.78
CA GLY A 142 26.50 10.10 -3.45
C GLY A 142 26.45 9.93 -4.97
N ALA A 143 27.12 10.84 -5.69
CA ALA A 143 27.32 10.69 -7.12
C ALA A 143 28.18 9.44 -7.41
N THR A 144 27.69 8.54 -8.26
CA THR A 144 28.43 7.36 -8.71
C THR A 144 28.36 7.28 -10.23
N ALA A 145 29.39 6.71 -10.85
CA ALA A 145 29.43 6.53 -12.31
C ALA A 145 28.57 5.35 -12.80
N GLU A 146 28.02 4.54 -11.90
CA GLU A 146 27.20 3.38 -12.24
C GLU A 146 25.72 3.61 -11.94
N PRO A 147 24.79 3.03 -12.72
CA PRO A 147 23.38 3.12 -12.40
C PRO A 147 23.08 2.35 -11.11
N ILE A 148 22.42 3.01 -10.16
CA ILE A 148 21.98 2.40 -8.90
C ILE A 148 20.54 1.91 -9.03
N VAL A 149 20.29 0.67 -8.62
CA VAL A 149 18.94 0.11 -8.47
C VAL A 149 18.73 -0.27 -7.00
N ILE A 150 17.60 0.19 -6.43
CA ILE A 150 17.17 -0.23 -5.09
C ILE A 150 16.14 -1.36 -5.24
N ALA A 151 16.46 -2.55 -4.74
CA ALA A 151 15.52 -3.67 -4.68
C ALA A 151 14.71 -3.62 -3.38
N VAL A 152 13.39 -3.76 -3.49
CA VAL A 152 12.44 -3.72 -2.38
C VAL A 152 11.52 -4.92 -2.42
N ALA A 153 11.46 -5.68 -1.32
CA ALA A 153 10.42 -6.68 -1.10
C ALA A 153 9.31 -6.09 -0.20
N LEU A 154 8.08 -6.09 -0.71
CA LEU A 154 6.88 -5.53 -0.07
C LEU A 154 6.12 -6.60 0.73
N SER A 155 6.78 -7.22 1.70
CA SER A 155 6.18 -8.35 2.45
C SER A 155 5.11 -7.87 3.44
N GLY A 156 3.90 -8.41 3.32
CA GLY A 156 2.83 -8.24 4.32
C GLY A 156 2.19 -6.85 4.37
N MET A 157 2.44 -6.00 3.36
CA MET A 157 1.74 -4.73 3.18
C MET A 157 0.86 -4.83 1.95
N ALA A 158 -0.42 -4.45 2.04
CA ALA A 158 -1.32 -4.31 0.89
C ALA A 158 -0.91 -3.06 0.06
N ILE A 159 0.20 -3.14 -0.66
CA ILE A 159 0.78 -2.08 -1.48
C ILE A 159 0.49 -2.40 -2.94
N GLY A 160 -0.50 -1.70 -3.49
CA GLY A 160 -0.84 -1.80 -4.90
C GLY A 160 0.18 -1.08 -5.78
N ARG A 161 0.08 -1.29 -7.09
CA ARG A 161 0.92 -0.57 -8.07
C ARG A 161 0.73 0.95 -8.02
N GLU A 162 -0.45 1.46 -7.64
CA GLU A 162 -0.61 2.91 -7.44
C GLU A 162 0.14 3.41 -6.21
N ASP A 163 0.17 2.65 -5.11
CA ASP A 163 0.97 3.06 -3.94
C ASP A 163 2.45 3.18 -4.30
N VAL A 164 2.96 2.25 -5.12
CA VAL A 164 4.31 2.32 -5.69
C VAL A 164 4.46 3.52 -6.63
N ALA A 165 3.52 3.73 -7.56
CA ALA A 165 3.59 4.84 -8.51
C ALA A 165 3.52 6.20 -7.80
N THR A 166 2.67 6.33 -6.79
CA THR A 166 2.56 7.51 -5.92
C THR A 166 3.84 7.75 -5.13
N ALA A 167 4.45 6.70 -4.57
CA ALA A 167 5.72 6.80 -3.86
C ALA A 167 6.86 7.29 -4.77
N LEU A 168 6.93 6.77 -5.99
CA LEU A 168 8.04 7.01 -6.92
C LEU A 168 7.87 8.30 -7.71
N PHE A 169 6.70 8.51 -8.30
CA PHE A 169 6.41 9.61 -9.24
C PHE A 169 5.58 10.75 -8.63
N GLY A 170 4.99 10.54 -7.46
CA GLY A 170 4.04 11.45 -6.83
C GLY A 170 2.57 11.08 -7.12
N PRO A 171 1.63 11.59 -6.30
CA PRO A 171 0.22 11.26 -6.41
C PRO A 171 -0.41 11.87 -7.67
N THR A 172 -1.43 11.22 -8.21
CA THR A 172 -2.37 11.85 -9.15
C THR A 172 -3.35 12.73 -8.41
N ILE A 173 -3.56 13.96 -8.88
CA ILE A 173 -4.64 14.82 -8.37
C ILE A 173 -5.85 14.70 -9.30
N GLY A 174 -7.01 14.37 -8.75
CA GLY A 174 -8.26 14.47 -9.51
C GLY A 174 -8.62 15.95 -9.73
N VAL A 175 -8.79 16.37 -10.98
CA VAL A 175 -9.36 17.69 -11.30
C VAL A 175 -10.83 17.48 -11.58
N ALA A 176 -11.67 18.01 -10.68
CA ALA A 176 -13.10 18.08 -10.90
C ALA A 176 -13.40 18.99 -12.10
N GLN A 177 -14.12 18.46 -13.09
CA GLN A 177 -14.59 19.22 -14.23
C GLN A 177 -15.97 19.84 -13.96
N PRO A 178 -16.33 20.92 -14.68
CA PRO A 178 -17.62 21.59 -14.52
C PRO A 178 -18.84 20.70 -14.81
N ASP A 179 -18.66 19.60 -15.54
CA ASP A 179 -19.68 18.59 -15.85
C ASP A 179 -19.89 17.55 -14.73
N GLY A 180 -19.14 17.67 -13.63
CA GLY A 180 -19.17 16.72 -12.51
C GLY A 180 -18.27 15.50 -12.70
N ASN A 181 -17.57 15.37 -13.83
CA ASN A 181 -16.58 14.30 -14.03
C ASN A 181 -15.24 14.66 -13.40
N VAL A 182 -14.60 13.71 -12.72
CA VAL A 182 -13.21 13.87 -12.28
C VAL A 182 -12.30 13.39 -13.41
N ARG A 183 -11.56 14.32 -14.01
CA ARG A 183 -10.41 13.92 -14.85
C ARG A 183 -9.22 13.73 -13.93
N THR A 184 -8.64 12.54 -13.93
CA THR A 184 -7.32 12.32 -13.32
C THR A 184 -6.34 13.26 -14.04
N SER A 185 -5.82 14.26 -13.34
CA SER A 185 -4.81 15.16 -13.91
C SER A 185 -3.44 14.50 -13.88
N ASP A 186 -2.46 15.16 -14.48
CA ASP A 186 -1.05 14.77 -14.39
C ASP A 186 -0.63 14.50 -12.94
N ARG A 187 0.34 13.61 -12.73
CA ARG A 187 0.91 13.38 -11.40
C ARG A 187 1.45 14.71 -10.83
N ARG A 188 0.89 15.14 -9.71
CA ARG A 188 1.15 16.44 -9.07
C ARG A 188 1.36 16.20 -7.58
N GLY A 189 2.57 16.48 -7.12
CA GLY A 189 3.02 16.25 -5.77
C GLY A 189 4.41 15.64 -5.76
N ASP A 190 4.98 15.51 -4.57
CA ASP A 190 6.36 15.04 -4.42
C ASP A 190 6.41 13.49 -4.39
N GLY A 191 7.14 12.90 -5.33
CA GLY A 191 7.56 11.50 -5.29
C GLY A 191 9.01 11.35 -4.82
N LEU A 192 9.55 10.14 -4.94
CA LEU A 192 10.99 9.90 -4.79
C LEU A 192 11.78 10.63 -5.89
N TRP A 193 11.27 10.62 -7.12
CA TRP A 193 11.97 11.13 -8.31
C TRP A 193 11.53 12.51 -8.77
N SER A 194 10.52 13.08 -8.12
CA SER A 194 9.96 14.38 -8.47
C SER A 194 9.71 15.20 -7.21
N SER A 195 10.05 16.48 -7.23
CA SER A 195 9.50 17.44 -6.27
C SER A 195 9.26 18.77 -6.92
N SER A 196 8.06 19.32 -6.72
CA SER A 196 7.64 20.58 -7.35
C SER A 196 7.86 20.63 -8.88
N GLY A 197 7.77 19.47 -9.54
CA GLY A 197 7.97 19.33 -10.99
C GLY A 197 9.43 19.17 -11.44
N SER A 198 10.40 19.18 -10.54
CA SER A 198 11.82 18.97 -10.85
C SER A 198 12.28 17.53 -10.55
N PRO A 199 13.14 16.92 -11.39
CA PRO A 199 13.74 15.62 -11.11
C PRO A 199 14.55 15.60 -9.81
N ARG A 200 14.52 14.48 -9.08
CA ARG A 200 15.27 14.27 -7.82
C ARG A 200 15.81 12.86 -7.74
N ASN A 201 16.86 12.69 -6.93
CA ASN A 201 17.51 11.39 -6.72
C ASN A 201 17.97 10.74 -8.04
N THR A 202 18.50 11.55 -8.95
CA THR A 202 18.92 11.15 -10.31
C THR A 202 20.05 10.12 -10.30
N GLN A 203 20.78 9.97 -9.19
CA GLN A 203 21.74 8.89 -8.98
C GLN A 203 21.08 7.50 -8.91
N ILE A 204 19.77 7.43 -8.60
CA ILE A 204 18.99 6.19 -8.60
C ILE A 204 18.34 6.05 -9.97
N ALA A 205 18.77 5.04 -10.72
CA ALA A 205 18.26 4.78 -12.05
C ALA A 205 16.94 3.98 -12.04
N GLY A 206 16.66 3.24 -10.96
CA GLY A 206 15.41 2.51 -10.81
C GLY A 206 15.18 1.89 -9.43
N VAL A 207 13.97 1.40 -9.21
CA VAL A 207 13.56 0.62 -8.04
C VAL A 207 13.00 -0.71 -8.52
N LEU A 208 13.58 -1.81 -8.07
CA LEU A 208 13.15 -3.17 -8.39
C LEU A 208 12.20 -3.68 -7.30
N VAL A 209 10.93 -3.86 -7.61
CA VAL A 209 9.88 -4.21 -6.65
C VAL A 209 9.52 -5.69 -6.78
N PHE A 210 9.53 -6.38 -5.65
CA PHE A 210 8.99 -7.73 -5.50
C PHE A 210 7.62 -7.64 -4.84
N GLY A 211 6.62 -8.28 -5.46
CA GLY A 211 5.24 -8.28 -4.97
C GLY A 211 5.05 -8.98 -3.63
N GLU A 212 3.87 -8.81 -3.06
CA GLU A 212 3.47 -9.23 -1.71
C GLU A 212 3.64 -10.74 -1.47
N ASP A 213 3.56 -11.53 -2.53
CA ASP A 213 3.58 -12.99 -2.48
C ASP A 213 4.97 -13.60 -2.68
N LEU A 214 6.08 -12.83 -2.61
CA LEU A 214 7.42 -13.45 -2.71
C LEU A 214 7.70 -14.34 -1.48
N GLN A 215 7.42 -15.62 -1.64
CA GLN A 215 7.55 -16.69 -0.67
C GLN A 215 8.43 -17.78 -1.28
N PRO A 216 9.08 -18.64 -0.47
CA PRO A 216 9.90 -19.73 -1.00
C PRO A 216 9.15 -20.60 -2.05
N TRP A 217 7.85 -20.79 -1.88
CA TRP A 217 7.01 -21.61 -2.77
C TRP A 217 6.46 -20.88 -4.02
N SER A 218 6.65 -19.57 -4.14
CA SER A 218 6.18 -18.77 -5.28
C SER A 218 7.31 -18.18 -6.13
N ILE A 219 8.57 -18.42 -5.74
CA ILE A 219 9.76 -17.82 -6.35
C ILE A 219 9.90 -18.11 -7.85
N THR A 220 9.37 -19.24 -8.33
CA THR A 220 9.38 -19.63 -9.76
C THR A 220 8.25 -19.03 -10.58
N ARG A 221 7.32 -18.31 -9.94
CA ARG A 221 6.10 -17.76 -10.56
C ARG A 221 6.05 -16.23 -10.53
N GLN A 222 7.01 -15.61 -9.85
CA GLN A 222 7.04 -14.17 -9.61
C GLN A 222 8.16 -13.54 -10.44
N SER A 223 7.81 -12.53 -11.23
CA SER A 223 8.77 -11.65 -11.89
C SER A 223 8.77 -10.30 -11.17
N PRO A 224 9.94 -9.77 -10.76
CA PRO A 224 9.98 -8.45 -10.18
C PRO A 224 9.71 -7.37 -11.24
N GLU A 225 9.18 -6.24 -10.78
CA GLU A 225 8.93 -5.07 -11.63
C GLU A 225 10.02 -4.02 -11.40
N LEU A 226 10.75 -3.68 -12.46
CA LEU A 226 11.70 -2.59 -12.44
C LEU A 226 11.01 -1.27 -12.81
N TRP A 227 10.80 -0.43 -11.81
CA TRP A 227 10.34 0.93 -11.99
C TRP A 227 11.54 1.83 -12.32
N LEU A 228 11.44 2.58 -13.41
CA LEU A 228 12.55 3.37 -13.93
C LEU A 228 12.39 4.85 -13.61
N HIS A 229 13.50 5.47 -13.17
CA HIS A 229 13.58 6.91 -13.02
C HIS A 229 13.35 7.58 -14.39
N PRO A 230 12.57 8.67 -14.49
CA PRO A 230 12.33 9.35 -15.76
C PRO A 230 13.59 9.95 -16.39
N GLU A 231 14.42 10.60 -15.57
CA GLU A 231 15.66 11.31 -15.98
C GLU A 231 16.87 10.97 -15.08
N PRO A 232 17.43 9.75 -15.13
CA PRO A 232 18.56 9.37 -14.28
C PRO A 232 19.90 9.90 -14.82
N ASP A 233 20.88 10.11 -13.94
CA ASP A 233 22.24 10.52 -14.30
C ASP A 233 22.93 9.45 -15.16
N THR A 234 22.64 8.18 -14.90
CA THR A 234 23.16 7.05 -15.66
C THR A 234 22.04 6.05 -15.92
N PRO A 235 21.72 5.73 -17.20
CA PRO A 235 20.64 4.79 -17.52
C PRO A 235 21.01 3.35 -17.19
N ILE A 236 20.00 2.54 -16.88
CA ILE A 236 20.16 1.09 -16.68
C ILE A 236 20.33 0.42 -18.05
N PRO A 237 21.27 -0.54 -18.19
CA PRO A 237 21.39 -1.36 -19.39
C PRO A 237 20.13 -2.23 -19.61
N GLU A 238 20.04 -2.94 -20.74
CA GLU A 238 18.92 -3.85 -20.93
C GLU A 238 18.93 -4.98 -19.89
N VAL A 239 17.77 -5.18 -19.26
CA VAL A 239 17.57 -6.17 -18.18
C VAL A 239 16.32 -6.99 -18.47
N PRO A 240 16.27 -8.25 -17.99
CA PRO A 240 15.19 -9.18 -18.36
C PRO A 240 13.89 -8.93 -17.60
N TRP A 241 13.87 -8.11 -16.56
CA TRP A 241 12.68 -7.87 -15.73
C TRP A 241 11.60 -7.06 -16.46
N ASP A 242 10.36 -7.18 -15.97
CA ASP A 242 9.29 -6.28 -16.38
C ASP A 242 9.68 -4.85 -16.05
N GLN A 243 9.39 -3.90 -16.94
CA GLN A 243 9.78 -2.51 -16.77
C GLN A 243 8.55 -1.62 -16.69
N VAL A 244 8.57 -0.68 -15.75
CA VAL A 244 7.53 0.34 -15.56
C VAL A 244 8.15 1.71 -15.73
N ARG A 245 7.56 2.55 -16.60
CA ARG A 245 8.05 3.89 -16.94
C ARG A 245 6.94 4.91 -16.81
N LEU A 246 7.30 6.14 -16.46
CA LEU A 246 6.43 7.28 -16.62
C LEU A 246 6.70 7.93 -17.99
N ILE A 247 5.70 7.96 -18.88
CA ILE A 247 5.75 8.65 -20.17
C ILE A 247 4.66 9.73 -20.16
N GLY A 248 5.08 10.99 -20.08
CA GLY A 248 4.16 12.09 -19.77
C GLY A 248 3.54 11.88 -18.39
N ALA A 249 2.22 11.74 -18.33
CA ALA A 249 1.49 11.41 -17.10
C ALA A 249 1.14 9.92 -16.95
N ALA A 250 1.41 9.10 -17.97
CA ALA A 250 0.97 7.71 -18.00
C ALA A 250 2.05 6.77 -17.47
N VAL A 251 1.64 5.82 -16.63
CA VAL A 251 2.48 4.69 -16.22
C VAL A 251 2.36 3.60 -17.29
N VAL A 252 3.46 3.29 -17.95
CA VAL A 252 3.53 2.35 -19.07
C VAL A 252 4.35 1.13 -18.67
N HIS A 253 3.81 -0.04 -18.98
CA HIS A 253 4.42 -1.33 -18.69
C HIS A 253 5.01 -1.94 -19.95
N LYS A 254 6.25 -2.44 -19.85
CA LYS A 254 6.90 -3.27 -20.86
C LYS A 254 7.22 -4.61 -20.23
N ARG A 255 6.66 -5.68 -20.81
CA ARG A 255 6.94 -7.04 -20.36
C ARG A 255 8.40 -7.41 -20.66
N GLY A 256 9.05 -8.01 -19.67
CA GLY A 256 10.40 -8.55 -19.75
C GLY A 256 10.43 -9.98 -20.27
N THR A 257 11.62 -10.56 -20.24
CA THR A 257 11.93 -11.94 -20.64
C THR A 257 12.41 -12.80 -19.47
N PHE A 258 12.32 -12.29 -18.25
CA PHE A 258 12.77 -12.98 -17.04
C PHE A 258 12.00 -14.28 -16.86
N ASP A 259 12.72 -15.39 -16.89
CA ASP A 259 12.21 -16.73 -16.60
C ASP A 259 12.72 -17.18 -15.22
N PRO A 260 11.93 -17.00 -14.15
CA PRO A 260 12.32 -17.42 -12.82
C PRO A 260 12.45 -18.95 -12.69
N SER A 261 11.69 -19.74 -13.47
CA SER A 261 11.79 -21.21 -13.41
C SER A 261 13.13 -21.68 -13.99
N GLY A 262 13.51 -21.14 -15.15
CA GLY A 262 14.81 -21.40 -15.78
C GLY A 262 16.00 -20.88 -14.96
N LEU A 263 15.84 -19.80 -14.19
CA LEU A 263 16.91 -19.26 -13.35
C LEU A 263 17.25 -20.17 -12.15
N PHE A 264 16.22 -20.68 -11.47
CA PHE A 264 16.41 -21.46 -10.24
C PHE A 264 16.50 -22.98 -10.49
N ASP A 265 16.33 -23.42 -11.74
CA ASP A 265 16.25 -24.84 -12.12
C ASP A 265 15.20 -25.62 -11.29
N LEU A 266 14.11 -24.92 -10.96
CA LEU A 266 13.02 -25.46 -10.15
C LEU A 266 11.82 -25.75 -11.06
N PRO A 267 11.17 -26.93 -10.93
CA PRO A 267 9.98 -27.22 -11.70
C PRO A 267 8.85 -26.24 -11.33
N GLY A 268 8.05 -25.84 -12.32
CA GLY A 268 6.81 -25.12 -12.06
C GLY A 268 5.94 -25.94 -11.10
N TRP A 269 5.72 -25.44 -9.89
CA TRP A 269 4.89 -26.14 -8.91
C TRP A 269 3.47 -26.31 -9.48
N PRO A 270 2.78 -27.45 -9.37
CA PRO A 270 1.40 -27.58 -9.80
C PRO A 270 0.44 -26.96 -8.78
N ASP A 271 -0.62 -26.28 -9.25
CA ASP A 271 -1.57 -25.45 -8.47
C ASP A 271 -2.41 -26.19 -7.41
N THR A 272 -2.27 -27.51 -7.27
CA THR A 272 -3.16 -28.31 -6.44
C THR A 272 -2.41 -29.47 -5.79
N ARG A 273 -1.83 -29.24 -4.60
CA ARG A 273 -1.68 -30.33 -3.62
C ARG A 273 -2.15 -29.82 -2.26
N PRO A 274 -2.94 -30.62 -1.51
CA PRO A 274 -3.28 -30.27 -0.14
C PRO A 274 -2.00 -30.13 0.69
N HIS A 275 -2.04 -29.23 1.69
CA HIS A 275 -0.92 -28.82 2.56
C HIS A 275 -0.16 -29.95 3.29
N GLY A 276 -0.50 -31.23 3.07
CA GLY A 276 0.10 -32.39 3.74
C GLY A 276 1.29 -33.05 3.02
N ASP A 277 1.50 -32.83 1.72
CA ASP A 277 2.51 -33.57 0.95
C ASP A 277 3.79 -32.75 0.70
N TRP A 278 4.47 -32.39 1.78
CA TRP A 278 5.83 -31.85 1.70
C TRP A 278 6.83 -33.01 1.48
N PRO A 279 7.62 -33.02 0.38
CA PRO A 279 8.51 -34.16 0.06
C PRO A 279 9.79 -34.22 0.90
N GLY A 280 9.95 -33.37 1.92
CA GLY A 280 11.14 -33.36 2.76
C GLY A 280 10.80 -33.41 4.24
N ASN A 281 10.63 -34.59 4.83
CA ASN A 281 10.72 -34.72 6.28
C ASN A 281 12.17 -34.34 6.67
N PRO A 282 12.48 -33.13 7.17
CA PRO A 282 13.86 -32.67 7.29
C PRO A 282 14.56 -33.26 8.53
N PHE A 283 13.86 -34.10 9.29
CA PHE A 283 14.29 -34.60 10.60
C PHE A 283 13.99 -36.09 10.78
N GLU A 284 14.07 -36.90 9.73
CA GLU A 284 14.24 -38.35 9.95
C GLU A 284 15.68 -38.61 10.37
N GLU A 285 15.85 -38.83 11.68
CA GLU A 285 17.05 -39.37 12.29
C GLU A 285 17.46 -40.64 11.53
N GLN A 286 18.64 -40.60 10.90
CA GLN A 286 19.23 -41.79 10.31
C GLN A 286 19.77 -42.70 11.42
N PRO A 287 19.57 -44.02 11.34
CA PRO A 287 20.14 -44.99 12.29
C PRO A 287 21.66 -45.14 12.17
#